data_AF-A0A1F3PGP9-F1
#
_entry.id   AF-A0A1F3PGP9-F1
#
_cell.length_a   1.000
_cell.length_b   1.000
_cell.length_c   1.000
_cell.angle_alpha   90.00
_cell.angle_beta   90.00
_cell.angle_gamma   90.00
#
_symmetry.space_group_name_H-M   'P 1'
#
loop_
_entity.id
_entity.type
_entity.pdbx_description
1 polymer ?
#
loop_
_entity_poly.entity_id
_entity_poly.type
_entity_poly.pdbx_seq_one_letter_code
_entity_poly.pdbx_strand_id
1 'polypeptide(L)'
;MIKRIIKFITPPGNWRIPVVILFGVFCGMGAYSVYISKAWTYMSDDPEVCVNCHIMAPQYATWSHSAHREVAVCNDCHVPHDNVFRKYFFKAKDGMRHATLFTLRAEREVIFIGEDGKKVVQENCIRCHSDLFDRSKLISQTKGMYQVNTGDRYCWECHRETPHGRVSSLSSVPWARVPVPESPVPDWLKSLVE
;
A
#
# COMPACT_ATOMS: atom_id res chain seq x y z
N MET A 1 32.09 -28.95 -3.60
CA MET A 1 31.69 -27.52 -3.53
C MET A 1 31.11 -27.11 -2.18
N ILE A 2 30.08 -27.79 -1.67
CA ILE A 2 29.34 -27.43 -0.43
C ILE A 2 30.24 -27.29 0.81
N LYS A 3 31.16 -28.24 1.07
CA LYS A 3 32.08 -28.17 2.23
C LYS A 3 33.02 -26.94 2.20
N ARG A 4 33.33 -26.41 1.01
CA ARG A 4 34.21 -25.26 0.82
C ARG A 4 33.46 -23.95 1.10
N ILE A 5 32.18 -23.90 0.72
CA ILE A 5 31.25 -22.81 1.04
C ILE A 5 30.95 -22.75 2.54
N ILE A 6 30.69 -23.91 3.16
CA ILE A 6 30.44 -23.99 4.60
C ILE A 6 31.65 -23.50 5.40
N LYS A 7 32.87 -23.92 5.05
CA LYS A 7 34.11 -23.44 5.71
C LYS A 7 34.34 -21.93 5.52
N PHE A 8 33.87 -21.35 4.42
CA PHE A 8 33.99 -19.91 4.14
C PHE A 8 32.98 -19.08 4.96
N ILE A 9 31.79 -19.62 5.20
CA ILE A 9 30.73 -18.94 5.96
C ILE A 9 30.89 -19.16 7.47
N THR A 10 31.44 -20.28 7.93
CA THR A 10 31.61 -20.55 9.36
C THR A 10 32.68 -19.64 9.99
N PRO A 11 32.36 -18.88 11.05
CA PRO A 11 33.32 -18.04 11.74
C PRO A 11 34.49 -18.85 12.33
N PRO A 12 35.66 -18.20 12.54
CA PRO A 12 36.75 -18.78 13.32
C PRO A 12 36.26 -19.18 14.73
N GLY A 13 36.89 -20.18 15.35
CA GLY A 13 36.36 -20.87 16.54
C GLY A 13 35.90 -19.96 17.69
N ASN A 14 36.64 -18.87 17.95
CA ASN A 14 36.34 -17.86 18.97
C ASN A 14 35.17 -16.92 18.61
N TRP A 15 34.86 -16.74 17.33
CA TRP A 15 33.75 -15.90 16.85
C TRP A 15 32.44 -16.66 16.67
N ARG A 16 32.46 -18.00 16.74
CA ARG A 16 31.25 -18.81 16.52
C ARG A 16 30.13 -18.47 17.49
N ILE A 17 30.43 -18.39 18.78
CA ILE A 17 29.42 -18.10 19.81
C ILE A 17 28.84 -16.68 19.64
N PRO A 18 29.66 -15.60 19.55
CA PRO A 18 29.14 -14.26 19.31
C PRO A 18 28.30 -14.14 18.03
N VAL A 19 28.75 -14.74 16.92
CA VAL A 19 28.04 -14.66 15.63
C VAL A 19 26.71 -15.41 15.69
N VAL A 20 26.65 -16.58 16.32
CA VAL A 20 25.39 -17.34 16.48
C VAL A 20 24.39 -16.57 17.35
N ILE A 21 24.85 -15.96 18.44
CA ILE A 21 24.00 -15.14 19.31
C ILE A 21 23.45 -13.93 18.53
N LEU A 22 24.34 -13.16 17.88
CA LEU A 22 23.92 -11.99 17.09
C LEU A 22 22.95 -12.39 15.98
N PHE A 23 23.24 -13.47 15.25
CA PHE A 23 22.34 -13.99 14.23
C PHE A 23 20.97 -14.38 14.80
N GLY A 24 20.94 -15.05 15.96
CA GLY A 24 19.69 -15.37 16.66
C GLY A 24 18.89 -14.12 17.03
N VAL A 25 19.55 -13.08 17.53
CA VAL A 25 18.92 -11.79 17.84
C VAL A 25 18.36 -11.14 16.57
N PHE A 26 19.14 -11.03 15.49
CA PHE A 26 18.68 -10.45 14.23
C PHE A 26 17.52 -11.23 13.61
N CYS A 27 17.58 -12.57 13.60
CA CYS A 27 16.48 -13.41 13.13
C CYS A 27 15.24 -13.28 14.01
N GLY A 28 15.40 -13.24 15.33
CA GLY A 28 14.30 -13.05 16.28
C GLY A 28 13.61 -11.69 16.10
N MET A 29 14.40 -10.61 16.00
CA MET A 29 13.88 -9.27 15.70
C MET A 29 13.20 -9.21 14.34
N GLY A 30 13.78 -9.83 13.31
CA GLY A 30 13.20 -9.91 11.98
C GLY A 30 11.84 -10.64 11.97
N ALA A 31 11.77 -11.82 12.58
CA ALA A 31 10.53 -12.58 12.71
C ALA A 31 9.46 -11.80 13.51
N TYR A 32 9.87 -11.14 14.60
CA TYR A 32 8.98 -10.31 15.38
C TYR A 32 8.46 -9.09 14.59
N SER A 33 9.31 -8.49 13.76
CA SER A 33 8.93 -7.36 12.89
C SER A 33 7.93 -7.78 11.83
N VAL A 34 8.11 -8.95 11.22
CA VAL A 34 7.14 -9.56 10.29
C VAL A 34 5.81 -9.85 11.01
N TYR A 35 5.88 -10.39 12.22
CA TYR A 35 4.72 -10.68 13.07
C TYR A 35 3.89 -9.42 13.36
N ILE A 36 4.52 -8.40 13.95
CA ILE A 36 3.82 -7.20 14.41
C ILE A 36 3.31 -6.34 13.26
N SER A 37 4.00 -6.32 12.12
CA SER A 37 3.57 -5.59 10.91
C SER A 37 2.47 -6.31 10.12
N LYS A 38 2.10 -7.54 10.50
CA LYS A 38 1.16 -8.40 9.76
C LYS A 38 1.55 -8.56 8.28
N ALA A 39 2.85 -8.60 7.98
CA ALA A 39 3.36 -8.50 6.60
C ALA A 39 2.77 -9.53 5.62
N TRP A 40 2.42 -10.74 6.10
CA TRP A 40 1.81 -11.79 5.26
C TRP A 40 0.43 -11.39 4.72
N THR A 41 -0.30 -10.53 5.42
CA THR A 41 -1.64 -10.10 5.02
C THR A 41 -1.63 -9.19 3.79
N TYR A 42 -0.51 -8.51 3.51
CA TYR A 42 -0.35 -7.64 2.33
C TYR A 42 -0.41 -8.38 0.98
N MET A 43 -0.36 -9.71 0.98
CA MET A 43 -0.64 -10.51 -0.21
C MET A 43 -2.13 -10.53 -0.58
N SER A 44 -3.01 -10.27 0.39
CA SER A 44 -4.46 -10.17 0.20
C SER A 44 -4.84 -8.87 -0.53
N ASP A 45 -6.09 -8.84 -1.01
CA ASP A 45 -6.76 -7.66 -1.57
C ASP A 45 -7.85 -7.11 -0.61
N ASP A 46 -7.94 -7.66 0.59
CA ASP A 46 -8.84 -7.19 1.66
C ASP A 46 -8.54 -5.72 2.04
N PRO A 47 -9.52 -4.80 1.94
CA PRO A 47 -9.37 -3.40 2.34
C PRO A 47 -8.89 -3.19 3.78
N GLU A 48 -9.21 -4.10 4.71
CA GLU A 48 -8.79 -3.97 6.11
C GLU A 48 -7.27 -4.08 6.27
N VAL A 49 -6.60 -4.80 5.36
CA VAL A 49 -5.14 -4.91 5.34
C VAL A 49 -4.48 -3.55 5.07
N CYS A 50 -5.12 -2.68 4.29
CA CYS A 50 -4.61 -1.35 4.00
C CYS A 50 -4.55 -0.46 5.25
N VAL A 51 -5.37 -0.74 6.27
CA VAL A 51 -5.41 -0.03 7.55
C VAL A 51 -4.71 -0.75 8.68
N ASN A 52 -3.87 -1.76 8.36
CA ASN A 52 -2.88 -2.28 9.30
C ASN A 52 -1.97 -1.17 9.86
N CYS A 53 -1.79 -0.09 9.10
CA CYS A 53 -1.19 1.15 9.57
C CYS A 53 -2.27 2.23 9.72
N HIS A 54 -2.35 2.83 10.90
CA HIS A 54 -3.32 3.90 11.22
C HIS A 54 -3.22 5.11 10.29
N ILE A 55 -2.07 5.36 9.68
CA ILE A 55 -1.85 6.47 8.74
C ILE A 55 -2.77 6.39 7.50
N MET A 56 -3.24 5.19 7.16
CA MET A 56 -4.17 4.97 6.06
C MET A 56 -5.64 5.10 6.47
N ALA A 57 -5.94 5.34 7.76
CA ALA A 57 -7.32 5.44 8.25
C ALA A 57 -8.15 6.50 7.49
N PRO A 58 -7.63 7.70 7.17
CA PRO A 58 -8.37 8.66 6.35
C PRO A 58 -8.73 8.16 4.95
N GLN A 59 -7.84 7.40 4.32
CA GLN A 59 -8.05 6.89 2.97
C GLN A 59 -9.12 5.80 2.98
N TYR A 60 -9.10 4.91 3.98
CA TYR A 60 -10.13 3.90 4.15
C TYR A 60 -11.49 4.51 4.49
N ALA A 61 -11.53 5.47 5.42
CA ALA A 61 -12.77 6.14 5.84
C ALA A 61 -13.46 6.84 4.67
N THR A 62 -12.69 7.54 3.82
CA THR A 62 -13.22 8.22 2.64
C THR A 62 -13.62 7.23 1.55
N TRP A 63 -12.83 6.19 1.28
CA TRP A 63 -13.19 5.12 0.32
C TRP A 63 -14.48 4.41 0.74
N SER A 64 -14.63 4.05 2.02
CA SER A 64 -15.85 3.42 2.56
C SER A 64 -17.09 4.32 2.53
N HIS A 65 -16.91 5.62 2.31
CA HIS A 65 -18.01 6.58 2.08
C HIS A 65 -18.07 7.06 0.62
N SER A 66 -17.41 6.34 -0.29
CA SER A 66 -17.40 6.66 -1.72
C SER A 66 -18.31 5.73 -2.53
N ALA A 67 -18.60 6.12 -3.77
CA ALA A 67 -19.31 5.28 -4.73
C ALA A 67 -18.56 3.97 -5.08
N HIS A 68 -17.27 3.86 -4.76
CA HIS A 68 -16.45 2.71 -5.12
C HIS A 68 -16.44 1.62 -4.04
N ARG A 69 -16.97 1.85 -2.83
CA ARG A 69 -16.83 0.88 -1.73
C ARG A 69 -17.43 -0.50 -2.02
N GLU A 70 -18.56 -0.52 -2.72
CA GLU A 70 -19.34 -1.76 -2.98
C GLU A 70 -18.85 -2.50 -4.22
N VAL A 71 -18.00 -1.88 -5.06
CA VAL A 71 -17.64 -2.40 -6.38
C VAL A 71 -16.14 -2.53 -6.60
N ALA A 72 -15.31 -1.94 -5.73
CA ALA A 72 -13.86 -1.95 -5.85
C ALA A 72 -13.19 -1.90 -4.48
N VAL A 73 -12.15 -2.71 -4.30
CA VAL A 73 -11.25 -2.65 -3.14
C VAL A 73 -10.05 -1.75 -3.43
N CYS A 74 -9.25 -1.44 -2.40
CA CYS A 74 -8.11 -0.52 -2.54
C CYS A 74 -7.15 -0.94 -3.68
N ASN A 75 -6.86 -2.24 -3.80
CA ASN A 75 -5.97 -2.77 -4.83
C ASN A 75 -6.57 -2.74 -6.24
N ASP A 76 -7.90 -2.62 -6.40
CA ASP A 76 -8.52 -2.47 -7.72
C ASP A 76 -8.16 -1.15 -8.39
N CYS A 77 -7.85 -0.14 -7.59
CA CYS A 77 -7.37 1.16 -8.05
C CYS A 77 -5.85 1.29 -7.94
N HIS A 78 -5.25 0.88 -6.82
CA HIS A 78 -3.85 1.18 -6.50
C HIS A 78 -2.81 0.15 -6.96
N VAL A 79 -3.23 -0.99 -7.53
CA VAL A 79 -2.33 -2.07 -7.97
C VAL A 79 -2.61 -2.38 -9.44
N PRO A 80 -1.59 -2.67 -10.27
CA PRO A 80 -1.81 -3.03 -11.68
C PRO A 80 -2.43 -4.42 -11.81
N HIS A 81 -3.30 -4.59 -12.82
CA HIS A 81 -4.06 -5.82 -13.10
C HIS A 81 -3.74 -6.43 -14.47
N ASP A 82 -2.66 -5.99 -15.11
CA ASP A 82 -2.21 -6.49 -16.41
C ASP A 82 -1.53 -7.85 -16.33
N ASN A 83 -0.73 -8.10 -15.29
CA ASN A 83 -0.14 -9.40 -15.02
C ASN A 83 0.29 -9.57 -13.55
N VAL A 84 0.37 -10.84 -13.12
CA VAL A 84 0.68 -11.23 -11.74
C VAL A 84 2.07 -10.75 -11.30
N PHE A 85 3.06 -10.78 -12.20
CA PHE A 85 4.43 -10.36 -11.87
C PHE A 85 4.50 -8.86 -11.57
N ARG A 86 3.92 -8.01 -12.44
CA ARG A 86 3.86 -6.56 -12.23
C ARG A 86 3.05 -6.22 -10.97
N LYS A 87 1.94 -6.92 -10.71
CA LYS A 87 1.15 -6.78 -9.47
C LYS A 87 2.02 -6.92 -8.23
N TYR A 88 2.71 -8.06 -8.07
CA TYR A 88 3.51 -8.31 -6.87
C TYR A 88 4.79 -7.46 -6.81
N PHE A 89 5.43 -7.20 -7.94
CA PHE A 89 6.58 -6.30 -7.99
C PHE A 89 6.20 -4.88 -7.55
N PHE A 90 5.06 -4.37 -8.01
CA PHE A 90 4.54 -3.06 -7.63
C PHE A 90 4.20 -3.02 -6.13
N LYS A 91 3.46 -4.02 -5.61
CA LYS A 91 3.15 -4.13 -4.17
C LYS A 91 4.42 -4.17 -3.31
N ALA A 92 5.44 -4.93 -3.72
CA ALA A 92 6.70 -5.00 -3.00
C ALA A 92 7.46 -3.68 -3.01
N LYS A 93 7.60 -3.04 -4.18
CA LYS A 93 8.29 -1.75 -4.33
C LYS A 93 7.62 -0.66 -3.49
N ASP A 94 6.29 -0.54 -3.59
CA ASP A 94 5.53 0.48 -2.88
C ASP A 94 5.48 0.20 -1.37
N GLY A 95 5.28 -1.06 -0.98
CA GLY A 95 5.35 -1.51 0.41
C GLY A 95 6.70 -1.21 1.07
N MET A 96 7.82 -1.48 0.39
CA MET A 96 9.16 -1.14 0.90
C MET A 96 9.35 0.36 1.08
N ARG A 97 8.84 1.18 0.15
CA ARG A 97 8.89 2.63 0.25
C ARG A 97 8.08 3.13 1.46
N HIS A 98 6.85 2.63 1.64
CA HIS A 98 6.01 2.97 2.78
C HIS A 98 6.63 2.56 4.11
N ALA A 99 7.13 1.32 4.21
CA ALA A 99 7.83 0.85 5.40
C ALA A 99 9.03 1.74 5.74
N THR A 100 9.81 2.16 4.74
CA THR A 100 10.96 3.04 4.94
C THR A 100 10.53 4.42 5.46
N LEU A 101 9.57 5.06 4.81
CA LEU A 101 9.09 6.39 5.19
C LEU A 101 8.50 6.41 6.60
N PHE A 102 7.68 5.41 6.95
CA PHE A 102 7.04 5.35 8.26
C PHE A 102 8.06 5.00 9.37
N THR A 103 9.05 4.16 9.07
CA THR A 103 10.14 3.85 10.02
C THR A 103 10.97 5.10 10.32
N LEU A 104 11.24 5.91 9.30
CA LEU A 104 12.01 7.15 9.44
C LEU A 104 11.16 8.34 9.91
N ARG A 105 9.86 8.16 10.12
CA ARG A 105 8.89 9.24 10.41
C ARG A 105 8.97 10.40 9.42
N ALA A 106 9.14 10.05 8.15
CA ALA A 106 9.30 10.99 7.03
C ALA A 106 7.99 11.17 6.25
N GLU A 107 6.85 10.73 6.79
CA GLU A 107 5.54 10.99 6.24
C GLU A 107 5.20 12.49 6.22
N ARG A 108 4.33 12.87 5.28
CA ARG A 108 3.78 14.22 5.18
C ARG A 108 2.38 14.20 5.76
N GLU A 109 1.97 15.31 6.37
CA GLU A 109 0.57 15.50 6.81
C GLU A 109 -0.42 15.37 5.65
N VAL A 110 -0.01 15.79 4.45
CA VAL A 110 -0.75 15.55 3.21
C VAL A 110 -0.02 14.51 2.39
N ILE A 111 -0.61 13.32 2.31
CA ILE A 111 -0.09 12.21 1.49
C ILE A 111 -0.45 12.47 0.03
N PHE A 112 0.57 12.41 -0.84
CA PHE A 112 0.39 12.46 -2.28
C PHE A 112 0.79 11.13 -2.89
N ILE A 113 -0.02 10.65 -3.83
CA ILE A 113 0.32 9.49 -4.64
C ILE A 113 1.51 9.83 -5.56
N GLY A 114 2.50 8.93 -5.60
CA GLY A 114 3.66 9.06 -6.49
C GLY A 114 3.29 8.86 -7.95
N GLU A 115 4.16 9.28 -8.88
CA GLU A 115 3.89 9.22 -10.32
C GLU A 115 3.55 7.81 -10.83
N ASP A 116 4.24 6.78 -10.34
CA ASP A 116 3.95 5.39 -10.71
C ASP A 116 2.55 4.96 -10.23
N GLY A 117 2.15 5.40 -9.04
CA GLY A 117 0.80 5.15 -8.51
C GLY A 117 -0.27 5.87 -9.31
N LYS A 118 -0.03 7.13 -9.73
CA LYS A 118 -0.97 7.87 -10.60
C LYS A 118 -1.23 7.10 -11.89
N LYS A 119 -0.18 6.62 -12.55
CA LYS A 119 -0.32 5.83 -13.79
C LYS A 119 -1.17 4.58 -13.58
N VAL A 120 -0.92 3.84 -12.50
CA VAL A 120 -1.69 2.63 -12.16
C VAL A 120 -3.17 2.96 -11.88
N VAL A 121 -3.45 4.02 -11.11
CA VAL A 121 -4.84 4.45 -10.85
C VAL A 121 -5.53 4.84 -12.15
N GLN A 122 -4.85 5.57 -13.04
CA GLN A 122 -5.39 5.94 -14.35
C GLN A 122 -5.68 4.72 -15.23
N GLU A 123 -4.74 3.77 -15.32
CA GLU A 123 -4.91 2.49 -16.02
C GLU A 123 -6.17 1.77 -15.51
N ASN A 124 -6.37 1.76 -14.19
CA ASN A 124 -7.51 1.09 -13.56
C ASN A 124 -8.83 1.84 -13.73
N CYS A 125 -8.82 3.18 -13.72
CA CYS A 125 -9.99 3.97 -14.10
C CYS A 125 -10.45 3.58 -15.51
N ILE A 126 -9.54 3.55 -16.47
CA ILE A 126 -9.85 3.20 -17.87
C ILE A 126 -10.26 1.73 -17.99
N ARG A 127 -9.63 0.82 -17.24
CA ARG A 127 -9.95 -0.62 -17.24
C ARG A 127 -11.42 -0.89 -16.87
N CYS A 128 -11.92 -0.25 -15.82
CA CYS A 128 -13.30 -0.47 -15.37
C CYS A 128 -14.32 0.39 -16.12
N HIS A 129 -13.92 1.56 -16.61
CA HIS A 129 -14.81 2.49 -17.33
C HIS A 129 -14.61 2.47 -18.85
N SER A 130 -14.03 1.41 -19.41
CA SER A 130 -13.70 1.31 -20.85
C SER A 130 -14.90 1.60 -21.76
N ASP A 131 -16.09 1.16 -21.37
CA ASP A 131 -17.32 1.31 -22.14
C ASP A 131 -17.78 2.77 -22.25
N LEU A 132 -17.37 3.62 -21.30
CA LEU A 132 -17.60 5.07 -21.38
C LEU A 132 -16.68 5.73 -22.42
N PHE A 133 -15.54 5.11 -22.70
CA PHE A 133 -14.56 5.57 -23.67
C PHE A 133 -14.72 4.93 -25.05
N ASP A 134 -15.55 3.89 -25.18
CA ASP A 134 -15.69 3.14 -26.43
C ASP A 134 -16.49 3.92 -27.50
N ARG A 135 -15.98 3.85 -28.73
CA ARG A 135 -15.98 4.92 -29.74
C ARG A 135 -17.32 5.24 -30.42
N SER A 136 -18.37 4.45 -30.26
CA SER A 136 -19.58 4.61 -31.09
C SER A 136 -20.45 5.82 -30.71
N LYS A 137 -20.43 6.27 -29.44
CA LYS A 137 -21.27 7.39 -28.96
C LYS A 137 -20.58 8.76 -28.95
N LEU A 138 -19.24 8.79 -28.80
CA LEU A 138 -18.47 10.04 -28.70
C LEU A 138 -18.13 10.67 -30.06
N ILE A 139 -18.02 9.87 -31.13
CA ILE A 139 -17.64 10.36 -32.48
C ILE A 139 -18.71 11.27 -33.09
N SER A 140 -19.99 11.16 -32.69
CA SER A 140 -21.07 11.96 -33.26
C SER A 140 -21.17 13.39 -32.71
N GLN A 141 -20.54 13.73 -31.58
CA GLN A 141 -20.87 14.98 -30.87
C GLN A 141 -19.79 16.07 -30.85
N THR A 142 -18.51 15.80 -31.13
CA THR A 142 -17.53 16.90 -31.23
C THR A 142 -16.20 16.47 -31.85
N LYS A 143 -15.93 16.90 -33.09
CA LYS A 143 -14.62 16.75 -33.76
C LYS A 143 -13.46 17.42 -32.99
N GLY A 144 -13.73 18.30 -32.01
CA GLY A 144 -12.72 18.99 -31.20
C GLY A 144 -12.51 18.43 -29.79
N MET A 145 -13.36 17.50 -29.31
CA MET A 145 -13.23 16.93 -27.95
C MET A 145 -12.51 15.57 -27.94
N TYR A 146 -12.16 15.07 -29.13
CA TYR A 146 -11.40 13.82 -29.33
C TYR A 146 -9.94 13.93 -28.86
N GLN A 147 -9.46 15.15 -28.58
CA GLN A 147 -8.19 15.43 -27.91
C GLN A 147 -8.31 15.66 -26.41
N VAL A 148 -9.48 15.42 -25.78
CA VAL A 148 -9.50 15.06 -24.34
C VAL A 148 -9.04 13.60 -24.25
N ASN A 149 -7.81 13.44 -24.70
CA ASN A 149 -7.07 12.21 -24.83
C ASN A 149 -6.84 11.74 -23.40
N THR A 150 -7.04 10.45 -23.17
CA THR A 150 -6.62 9.68 -22.00
C THR A 150 -5.10 9.76 -21.68
N GLY A 151 -4.37 10.74 -22.24
CA GLY A 151 -2.92 10.94 -22.13
C GLY A 151 -2.48 12.26 -21.48
N ASP A 152 -3.29 13.34 -21.49
CA ASP A 152 -2.83 14.67 -21.01
C ASP A 152 -3.37 15.06 -19.61
N ARG A 153 -4.44 14.39 -19.15
CA ARG A 153 -5.05 14.65 -17.83
C ARG A 153 -5.49 13.35 -17.18
N TYR A 154 -5.43 13.33 -15.86
CA TYR A 154 -5.95 12.21 -15.07
C TYR A 154 -7.46 12.32 -14.83
N CYS A 155 -8.15 11.16 -14.75
CA CYS A 155 -9.60 11.11 -14.57
C CYS A 155 -10.07 11.92 -13.34
N TRP A 156 -9.32 11.85 -12.23
CA TRP A 156 -9.65 12.54 -10.99
C TRP A 156 -9.36 14.06 -11.01
N GLU A 157 -8.76 14.60 -12.07
CA GLU A 157 -8.69 16.07 -12.24
C GLU A 157 -10.08 16.68 -12.45
N CYS A 158 -10.99 15.93 -13.09
CA CYS A 158 -12.41 16.27 -13.21
C CYS A 158 -13.24 15.56 -12.12
N HIS A 159 -12.99 14.27 -11.88
CA HIS A 159 -13.66 13.47 -10.83
C HIS A 159 -13.01 13.67 -9.45
N ARG A 160 -13.01 14.92 -8.99
CA ARG A 160 -12.20 15.40 -7.85
C ARG A 160 -12.58 14.82 -6.48
N GLU A 161 -13.75 14.22 -6.35
CA GLU A 161 -14.18 13.59 -5.09
C GLU A 161 -13.85 12.09 -5.04
N THR A 162 -13.37 11.50 -6.15
CA THR A 162 -13.16 10.06 -6.28
C THR A 162 -11.74 9.65 -5.89
N PRO A 163 -11.55 8.58 -5.09
CA PRO A 163 -12.46 8.07 -4.06
C PRO A 163 -12.25 8.76 -2.70
N HIS A 164 -11.20 9.57 -2.55
CA HIS A 164 -10.75 10.09 -1.25
C HIS A 164 -11.17 11.55 -0.97
N GLY A 165 -12.15 12.07 -1.71
CA GLY A 165 -12.57 13.46 -1.59
C GLY A 165 -11.48 14.46 -2.00
N ARG A 166 -11.79 15.75 -1.85
CA ARG A 166 -10.85 16.84 -2.18
C ARG A 166 -9.88 17.23 -1.05
N VAL A 167 -10.24 16.93 0.19
CA VAL A 167 -9.46 17.33 1.36
C VAL A 167 -8.58 16.16 1.78
N SER A 168 -7.29 16.26 1.50
CA SER A 168 -6.28 15.26 1.88
C SER A 168 -5.50 15.76 3.11
N SER A 169 -5.61 15.06 4.24
CA SER A 169 -4.77 15.25 5.43
C SER A 169 -4.87 14.02 6.33
N LEU A 170 -3.84 13.72 7.13
CA LEU A 170 -3.90 12.68 8.17
C LEU A 170 -4.97 12.99 9.23
N SER A 171 -5.23 14.27 9.43
CA SER A 171 -6.20 14.82 10.37
C SER A 171 -7.57 15.13 9.74
N SER A 172 -7.84 14.71 8.50
CA SER A 172 -9.10 15.08 7.81
C SER A 172 -10.34 14.38 8.38
N VAL A 173 -10.16 13.24 9.06
CA VAL A 173 -11.26 12.44 9.65
C VAL A 173 -10.89 11.94 11.06
N PRO A 174 -10.69 12.84 12.03
CA PRO A 174 -10.08 12.50 13.33
C PRO A 174 -10.92 11.51 14.17
N TRP A 175 -12.22 11.39 13.88
CA TRP A 175 -13.15 10.53 14.62
C TRP A 175 -13.71 9.39 13.76
N ALA A 176 -13.13 9.12 12.59
CA ALA A 176 -13.59 8.03 11.75
C ALA A 176 -13.35 6.67 12.44
N ARG A 177 -14.41 5.86 12.50
CA ARG A 177 -14.33 4.47 12.98
C ARG A 177 -13.83 3.61 11.83
N VAL A 178 -12.55 3.27 11.88
CA VAL A 178 -11.85 2.45 10.89
C VAL A 178 -11.43 1.15 11.57
N PRO A 179 -11.49 -0.02 10.90
CA PRO A 179 -11.06 -1.30 11.46
C PRO A 179 -9.52 -1.41 11.52
N VAL A 180 -8.88 -0.49 12.26
CA VAL A 180 -7.45 -0.60 12.55
C VAL A 180 -7.20 -1.77 13.50
N PRO A 181 -6.10 -2.53 13.34
CA PRO A 181 -5.77 -3.61 14.27
C PRO A 181 -5.69 -3.16 15.73
N GLU A 182 -6.11 -4.04 16.62
CA GLU A 182 -5.89 -3.87 18.05
C GLU A 182 -4.39 -3.81 18.40
N SER A 183 -4.10 -3.21 19.56
CA SER A 183 -2.74 -3.11 20.06
C SER A 183 -2.11 -4.51 20.20
N PRO A 184 -0.94 -4.77 19.62
CA PRO A 184 -0.23 -6.03 19.75
C PRO A 184 0.40 -6.21 21.16
N VAL A 185 0.26 -5.21 22.04
CA VAL A 185 0.79 -5.25 23.41
C VAL A 185 -0.02 -6.26 24.24
N PRO A 186 0.62 -7.27 24.85
CA PRO A 186 -0.06 -8.22 25.72
C PRO A 186 -0.66 -7.55 26.97
N ASP A 187 -1.77 -8.10 27.48
CA ASP A 187 -2.49 -7.50 28.59
C ASP A 187 -1.67 -7.43 29.89
N TRP A 188 -0.82 -8.43 30.13
CA TRP A 188 0.09 -8.42 31.30
C TRP A 188 1.05 -7.22 31.29
N LEU A 189 1.42 -6.72 30.11
CA LEU A 189 2.29 -5.55 30.00
C LEU A 189 1.50 -4.25 30.15
N LYS A 190 0.25 -4.21 29.67
CA LYS A 190 -0.65 -3.07 29.89
C LYS A 190 -0.90 -2.84 31.39
N SER A 191 -1.14 -3.91 32.15
CA SER A 191 -1.38 -3.85 33.60
C SER A 191 -0.18 -3.40 34.43
N LEU A 192 1.02 -3.30 33.84
CA LEU A 192 2.23 -2.80 34.52
C LEU A 192 2.47 -1.31 34.28
N VAL A 193 1.76 -0.71 33.31
CA VAL A 193 1.95 0.69 32.89
C VAL A 193 0.75 1.57 33.30
N GLU A 194 -0.40 0.97 33.57
CA GLU A 194 -1.57 1.60 34.23
C GLU A 194 -1.40 1.69 35.76
#